data_AF-A0A164U2W3-F1
#
_entry.id   AF-A0A164U2W3-F1
#
_cell.length_a   1.000
_cell.length_b   1.000
_cell.length_c   1.000
_cell.angle_alpha   90.00
_cell.angle_beta   90.00
_cell.angle_gamma   90.00
#
_symmetry.space_group_name_H-M   'P 1'
#
loop_
_entity.id
_entity.type
_entity.pdbx_description
1 polymer ?
#
loop_
_entity_poly.entity_id
_entity_poly.type
_entity_poly.pdbx_seq_one_letter_code
_entity_poly.pdbx_strand_id
1 'polypeptide(L)'
;KTLPEIWKDNEQIITPSWVGRAPHQAGSAGAGTLKADEWRNFVTITLVFSLIKQWRTKTARYQAILRNLMHLVAAGELANLRQINAATIAAYDFHIREYLTGHQELFLDKVFSIYQHGATHFADFLRAFGPVHSWRAYAFERYNGMMHDINTNSKIGEYSRLDPPSQQLTESWFQRSLRGPMSGISACKVI
;
A
#
# COMPACT_ATOMS: atom_id res chain seq x y z
N LYS A 1 -24.84 -16.82 -10.73
CA LYS A 1 -23.36 -16.99 -10.85
C LYS A 1 -22.71 -16.12 -9.76
N THR A 2 -21.66 -16.57 -9.08
CA THR A 2 -21.16 -15.90 -7.85
C THR A 2 -20.54 -14.52 -8.11
N LEU A 3 -19.68 -14.37 -9.12
CA LEU A 3 -18.95 -13.13 -9.38
C LEU A 3 -19.83 -11.90 -9.68
N PRO A 4 -20.86 -11.98 -10.54
CA PRO A 4 -21.76 -10.84 -10.78
C PRO A 4 -22.48 -10.35 -9.52
N GLU A 5 -22.87 -11.27 -8.63
CA GLU A 5 -23.51 -10.89 -7.35
C GLU A 5 -22.51 -10.21 -6.41
N ILE A 6 -21.24 -10.65 -6.38
CA ILE A 6 -20.19 -9.95 -5.63
C ILE A 6 -20.01 -8.52 -6.13
N TRP A 7 -19.99 -8.31 -7.45
CA TRP A 7 -19.85 -6.96 -8.02
C TRP A 7 -21.04 -6.07 -7.68
N LYS A 8 -22.26 -6.61 -7.77
CA LYS A 8 -23.48 -5.90 -7.37
C LYS A 8 -23.47 -5.53 -5.89
N ASP A 9 -23.05 -6.44 -5.02
CA ASP A 9 -22.91 -6.15 -3.59
C ASP A 9 -21.83 -5.07 -3.35
N ASN A 10 -20.71 -5.11 -4.08
CA ASN A 10 -19.63 -4.15 -3.95
C ASN A 10 -20.06 -2.71 -4.28
N GLU A 11 -21.01 -2.53 -5.21
CA GLU A 11 -21.62 -1.23 -5.52
C GLU A 11 -22.52 -0.70 -4.39
N GLN A 12 -23.04 -1.59 -3.53
CA GLN A 12 -23.97 -1.26 -2.45
C GLN A 12 -23.28 -1.11 -1.09
N ILE A 13 -22.08 -1.67 -0.92
CA ILE A 13 -21.32 -1.59 0.33
C ILE A 13 -20.81 -0.15 0.50
N ILE A 14 -21.25 0.49 1.59
CA ILE A 14 -20.77 1.80 2.00
C ILE A 14 -19.66 1.59 3.03
N THR A 15 -18.43 1.99 2.69
CA THR A 15 -17.30 1.98 3.62
C THR A 15 -17.04 3.37 4.20
N PRO A 16 -16.49 3.48 5.42
CA PRO A 16 -16.01 4.75 5.95
C PRO A 16 -14.94 5.38 5.05
N SER A 17 -14.79 6.71 5.12
CA SER A 17 -13.86 7.48 4.27
C SER A 17 -12.38 7.10 4.41
N TRP A 18 -12.00 6.49 5.52
CA TRP A 18 -10.63 6.03 5.78
C TRP A 18 -10.32 4.63 5.23
N VAL A 19 -11.34 3.89 4.75
CA VAL A 19 -11.17 2.62 4.05
C VAL A 19 -11.10 2.92 2.55
N GLY A 20 -10.03 2.49 1.90
CA GLY A 20 -9.89 2.59 0.44
C GLY A 20 -11.01 1.84 -0.28
N ARG A 21 -11.42 2.31 -1.46
CA ARG A 21 -12.46 1.62 -2.22
C ARG A 21 -11.98 0.23 -2.63
N ALA A 22 -12.88 -0.74 -2.52
CA ALA A 22 -12.67 -2.05 -3.12
C ALA A 22 -12.70 -1.93 -4.67
N PRO A 23 -11.93 -2.75 -5.38
CA PRO A 23 -11.79 -2.66 -6.81
C PRO A 23 -13.08 -3.02 -7.55
N HIS A 24 -13.37 -2.24 -8.59
CA HIS A 24 -14.50 -2.47 -9.46
C HIS A 24 -14.25 -3.71 -10.33
N GLN A 25 -15.22 -4.63 -10.39
CA GLN A 25 -15.14 -5.85 -11.20
C GLN A 25 -13.87 -6.70 -10.96
N ALA A 26 -13.48 -6.84 -9.70
CA ALA A 26 -12.37 -7.70 -9.29
C ALA A 26 -12.50 -9.12 -9.89
N GLY A 27 -11.39 -9.62 -10.46
CA GLY A 27 -11.35 -10.92 -11.13
C GLY A 27 -11.77 -10.92 -12.60
N SER A 28 -12.12 -9.75 -13.18
CA SER A 28 -12.31 -9.61 -14.62
C SER A 28 -10.98 -9.33 -15.34
N ALA A 29 -10.85 -9.77 -16.60
CA ALA A 29 -9.65 -9.53 -17.41
C ALA A 29 -9.37 -8.04 -17.67
N GLY A 30 -10.40 -7.18 -17.58
CA GLY A 30 -10.28 -5.73 -17.81
C GLY A 30 -10.01 -4.88 -16.57
N ALA A 31 -10.06 -5.44 -15.36
CA ALA A 31 -9.94 -4.67 -14.11
C ALA A 31 -8.49 -4.27 -13.75
N GLY A 32 -7.49 -4.72 -14.52
CA GLY A 32 -6.08 -4.45 -14.23
C GLY A 32 -5.55 -5.22 -13.01
N THR A 33 -4.37 -4.80 -12.52
CA THR A 33 -3.75 -5.41 -11.33
C THR A 33 -4.18 -4.65 -10.08
N LEU A 34 -4.69 -5.38 -9.10
CA LEU A 34 -5.13 -4.81 -7.83
C LEU A 34 -3.93 -4.50 -6.94
N LYS A 35 -3.97 -3.32 -6.29
CA LYS A 35 -2.98 -2.93 -5.28
C LYS A 35 -3.21 -3.72 -3.99
N ALA A 36 -2.18 -3.80 -3.14
CA ALA A 36 -2.25 -4.56 -1.89
C ALA A 36 -3.42 -4.13 -0.97
N ASP A 37 -3.65 -2.81 -0.82
CA ASP A 37 -4.76 -2.31 0.00
C ASP A 37 -6.14 -2.60 -0.61
N GLU A 38 -6.25 -2.56 -1.94
CA GLU A 38 -7.48 -2.93 -2.67
C GLU A 38 -7.81 -4.40 -2.49
N TRP A 39 -6.79 -5.28 -2.58
CA TRP A 39 -6.93 -6.70 -2.28
C TRP A 39 -7.42 -6.93 -0.86
N ARG A 40 -6.83 -6.23 0.13
CA ARG A 40 -7.23 -6.36 1.52
C ARG A 40 -8.70 -6.01 1.70
N ASN A 41 -9.13 -4.82 1.27
CA ASN A 41 -10.50 -4.37 1.46
C ASN A 41 -11.49 -5.28 0.72
N PHE A 42 -11.14 -5.74 -0.48
CA PHE A 42 -11.95 -6.70 -1.23
C PHE A 42 -12.14 -8.02 -0.47
N VAL A 43 -11.06 -8.60 0.06
CA VAL A 43 -11.11 -9.91 0.72
C VAL A 43 -11.78 -9.82 2.09
N THR A 44 -11.49 -8.79 2.88
CA THR A 44 -11.96 -8.70 4.27
C THR A 44 -13.36 -8.11 4.41
N ILE A 45 -13.80 -7.29 3.46
CA ILE A 45 -15.12 -6.64 3.50
C ILE A 45 -16.04 -7.26 2.45
N THR A 46 -15.73 -7.07 1.17
CA THR A 46 -16.62 -7.43 0.06
C THR A 46 -16.86 -8.94 -0.02
N LEU A 47 -15.79 -9.75 -0.02
CA LEU A 47 -15.92 -11.21 -0.12
C LEU A 47 -16.58 -11.79 1.13
N VAL A 48 -16.22 -11.32 2.33
CA VAL A 48 -16.87 -11.79 3.57
C VAL A 48 -18.37 -11.53 3.52
N PHE A 49 -18.79 -10.31 3.20
CA PHE A 49 -20.21 -9.96 3.11
C PHE A 49 -20.95 -10.78 2.04
N SER A 50 -20.46 -10.73 0.80
CA SER A 50 -21.12 -11.35 -0.35
C SER A 50 -21.16 -12.87 -0.26
N LEU A 51 -20.06 -13.50 0.15
CA LEU A 51 -20.00 -14.96 0.21
C LEU A 51 -20.81 -15.49 1.38
N ILE A 52 -20.85 -14.83 2.54
CA ILE A 52 -21.77 -15.22 3.62
C ILE A 52 -23.22 -15.13 3.14
N LYS A 53 -23.62 -14.00 2.53
CA LYS A 53 -24.98 -13.80 2.00
C LYS A 53 -25.37 -14.90 0.99
N GLN A 54 -24.46 -15.25 0.08
CA GLN A 54 -24.74 -16.19 -1.00
C GLN A 54 -24.60 -17.65 -0.60
N TRP A 55 -23.65 -18.00 0.28
CA TRP A 55 -23.19 -19.38 0.47
C TRP A 55 -23.56 -20.01 1.81
N ARG A 56 -24.06 -19.22 2.79
CA ARG A 56 -24.46 -19.75 4.11
C ARG A 56 -25.47 -20.91 4.06
N THR A 57 -26.40 -20.88 3.09
CA THR A 57 -27.45 -21.90 2.93
C THR A 57 -27.19 -22.87 1.78
N LYS A 58 -26.01 -22.80 1.15
CA LYS A 58 -25.64 -23.71 0.06
C LYS A 58 -25.09 -25.04 0.61
N THR A 59 -24.58 -25.86 -0.30
CA THR A 59 -24.02 -27.18 0.03
C THR A 59 -22.87 -27.10 1.03
N ALA A 60 -22.59 -28.22 1.70
CA ALA A 60 -21.51 -28.34 2.67
C ALA A 60 -20.15 -27.89 2.12
N ARG A 61 -19.88 -28.12 0.82
CA ARG A 61 -18.65 -27.65 0.16
C ARG A 61 -18.52 -26.13 0.18
N TYR A 62 -19.59 -25.39 -0.15
CA TYR A 62 -19.55 -23.93 -0.15
C TYR A 62 -19.35 -23.38 1.27
N GLN A 63 -19.96 -24.01 2.27
CA GLN A 63 -19.74 -23.66 3.66
C GLN A 63 -18.31 -23.95 4.13
N ALA A 64 -17.70 -25.05 3.67
CA ALA A 64 -16.30 -25.37 3.96
C ALA A 64 -15.35 -24.34 3.32
N ILE A 65 -15.59 -23.94 2.07
CA ILE A 65 -14.82 -22.86 1.42
C ILE A 65 -14.99 -21.55 2.19
N LEU A 66 -16.21 -21.22 2.63
CA LEU A 66 -16.46 -20.01 3.41
C LEU A 66 -15.73 -20.03 4.76
N ARG A 67 -15.73 -21.16 5.49
CA ARG A 67 -14.94 -21.32 6.71
C ARG A 67 -13.44 -21.15 6.43
N ASN A 68 -12.94 -21.78 5.37
CA ASN A 68 -11.54 -21.65 4.97
C ASN A 68 -11.15 -20.19 4.69
N LEU A 69 -12.02 -19.44 4.01
CA LEU A 69 -11.85 -18.00 3.80
C LEU A 69 -11.83 -17.24 5.13
N MET A 70 -12.70 -17.56 6.09
CA MET A 70 -12.71 -16.89 7.39
C MET A 70 -11.41 -17.11 8.16
N HIS A 71 -10.77 -18.28 8.06
CA HIS A 71 -9.42 -18.49 8.61
C HIS A 71 -8.37 -17.58 7.95
N LEU A 72 -8.40 -17.44 6.62
CA LEU A 72 -7.51 -16.53 5.90
C LEU A 72 -7.72 -15.06 6.31
N VAL A 73 -8.98 -14.62 6.40
CA VAL A 73 -9.33 -13.26 6.83
C VAL A 73 -8.87 -13.01 8.27
N ALA A 74 -9.14 -13.94 9.20
CA ALA A 74 -8.71 -13.82 10.58
C ALA A 74 -7.19 -13.72 10.70
N ALA A 75 -6.44 -14.57 9.99
CA ALA A 75 -4.98 -14.48 9.96
C ALA A 75 -4.49 -13.14 9.38
N GLY A 76 -5.11 -12.66 8.30
CA GLY A 76 -4.78 -11.36 7.71
C GLY A 76 -4.99 -10.19 8.66
N GLU A 77 -6.10 -10.17 9.40
CA GLU A 77 -6.38 -9.14 10.40
C GLU A 77 -5.40 -9.20 11.57
N LEU A 78 -5.13 -10.39 12.11
CA LEU A 78 -4.19 -10.59 13.21
C LEU A 78 -2.77 -10.15 12.85
N ALA A 79 -2.33 -10.43 11.62
CA ALA A 79 -1.04 -9.99 11.09
C ALA A 79 -0.93 -8.46 10.99
N ASN A 80 -2.05 -7.75 10.80
CA ASN A 80 -2.08 -6.31 10.61
C ASN A 80 -2.33 -5.52 11.91
N LEU A 81 -2.36 -6.17 13.07
CA LEU A 81 -2.51 -5.47 14.35
C LEU A 81 -1.27 -4.62 14.66
N ARG A 82 -1.51 -3.42 15.20
CA ARG A 82 -0.45 -2.50 15.68
C ARG A 82 0.16 -2.91 17.01
N GLN A 83 -0.52 -3.78 17.74
CA GLN A 83 -0.12 -4.30 19.03
C GLN A 83 -0.34 -5.81 18.96
N ILE A 84 0.71 -6.58 19.25
CA ILE A 84 0.64 -8.04 19.24
C ILE A 84 1.15 -8.57 20.57
N ASN A 85 0.62 -9.70 20.99
CA ASN A 85 1.11 -10.46 22.13
C ASN A 85 1.20 -11.94 21.77
N ALA A 86 1.67 -12.78 22.70
CA ALA A 86 1.83 -14.20 22.46
C ALA A 86 0.52 -14.90 22.03
N ALA A 87 -0.63 -14.48 22.57
CA ALA A 87 -1.93 -15.03 22.20
C ALA A 87 -2.34 -14.64 20.77
N THR A 88 -2.10 -13.39 20.37
CA THR A 88 -2.31 -12.93 18.98
C THR A 88 -1.47 -13.74 17.99
N ILE A 89 -0.20 -13.98 18.30
CA ILE A 89 0.71 -14.75 17.45
C ILE A 89 0.28 -16.21 17.36
N ALA A 90 -0.12 -16.81 18.48
CA ALA A 90 -0.65 -18.17 18.50
C ALA A 90 -1.96 -18.30 17.69
N ALA A 91 -2.85 -17.32 17.80
CA ALA A 91 -4.07 -17.28 17.00
C ALA A 91 -3.78 -17.14 15.50
N TYR A 92 -2.80 -16.31 15.13
CA TYR A 92 -2.36 -16.19 13.73
C TYR A 92 -1.88 -17.54 13.19
N ASP A 93 -0.97 -18.20 13.91
CA ASP A 93 -0.40 -19.50 13.51
C ASP A 93 -1.49 -20.56 13.37
N PHE A 94 -2.43 -20.61 14.32
CA PHE A 94 -3.62 -21.47 14.23
C PHE A 94 -4.42 -21.20 12.95
N HIS A 95 -4.82 -19.95 12.70
CA HIS A 95 -5.65 -19.62 11.54
C HIS A 95 -4.96 -19.89 10.20
N ILE A 96 -3.65 -19.63 10.08
CA ILE A 96 -2.91 -19.97 8.85
C ILE A 96 -2.87 -21.48 8.61
N ARG A 97 -2.62 -22.29 9.65
CA ARG A 97 -2.58 -23.75 9.51
C ARG A 97 -3.94 -24.33 9.11
N GLU A 98 -5.02 -23.86 9.73
CA GLU A 98 -6.38 -24.27 9.36
C GLU A 98 -6.71 -23.87 7.91
N TYR A 99 -6.35 -22.64 7.51
CA TYR A 99 -6.52 -22.18 6.14
C TYR A 99 -5.76 -23.05 5.12
N LEU A 100 -4.50 -23.41 5.40
CA LEU A 100 -3.68 -24.20 4.48
C LEU A 100 -4.16 -25.65 4.40
N THR A 101 -4.55 -26.24 5.54
CA THR A 101 -5.13 -27.59 5.60
C THR A 101 -6.43 -27.64 4.79
N GLY A 102 -7.36 -26.71 5.06
CA GLY A 102 -8.61 -26.64 4.30
C GLY A 102 -8.39 -26.29 2.82
N HIS A 103 -7.37 -25.48 2.49
CA HIS A 103 -7.01 -25.21 1.09
C HIS A 103 -6.61 -26.49 0.34
N GLN A 104 -5.76 -27.33 0.96
CA GLN A 104 -5.33 -28.60 0.37
C GLN A 104 -6.50 -29.57 0.17
N GLU A 105 -7.39 -29.66 1.15
CA GLU A 105 -8.56 -30.56 1.07
C GLU A 105 -9.59 -30.10 0.03
N LEU A 106 -9.82 -28.79 -0.07
CA LEU A 106 -10.86 -28.22 -0.94
C LEU A 106 -10.42 -28.05 -2.40
N PHE A 107 -9.12 -27.86 -2.63
CA PHE A 107 -8.54 -27.53 -3.94
C PHE A 107 -7.38 -28.47 -4.29
N LEU A 108 -7.71 -29.76 -4.45
CA LEU A 108 -6.76 -30.86 -4.68
C LEU A 108 -5.80 -30.66 -5.87
N ASP A 109 -6.16 -29.82 -6.84
CA ASP A 109 -5.36 -29.53 -8.03
C ASP A 109 -4.37 -28.37 -7.84
N LYS A 110 -4.34 -27.73 -6.67
CA LYS A 110 -3.51 -26.55 -6.42
C LYS A 110 -2.30 -26.86 -5.57
N VAL A 111 -1.14 -26.44 -6.08
CA VAL A 111 0.13 -26.43 -5.33
C VAL A 111 0.20 -25.15 -4.51
N PHE A 112 0.75 -25.25 -3.30
CA PHE A 112 0.98 -24.07 -2.47
C PHE A 112 1.96 -23.10 -3.15
N SER A 113 1.59 -21.84 -3.17
CA SER A 113 2.45 -20.74 -3.61
C SER A 113 3.55 -20.46 -2.59
N ILE A 114 4.64 -19.83 -3.04
CA ILE A 114 5.70 -19.34 -2.16
C ILE A 114 5.17 -18.37 -1.09
N TYR A 115 4.11 -17.63 -1.40
CA TYR A 115 3.45 -16.73 -0.44
C TYR A 115 2.70 -17.49 0.65
N GLN A 116 2.02 -18.58 0.30
CA GLN A 116 1.39 -19.47 1.29
C GLN A 116 2.42 -20.15 2.19
N HIS A 117 3.57 -20.54 1.64
CA HIS A 117 4.70 -21.01 2.45
C HIS A 117 5.26 -19.89 3.34
N GLY A 118 5.49 -18.69 2.81
CA GLY A 118 5.95 -17.55 3.59
C GLY A 118 5.01 -17.20 4.76
N ALA A 119 3.70 -17.39 4.59
CA ALA A 119 2.73 -17.20 5.65
C ALA A 119 2.94 -18.14 6.85
N THR A 120 3.49 -19.35 6.66
CA THR A 120 3.76 -20.25 7.79
C THR A 120 4.90 -19.75 8.68
N HIS A 121 5.84 -19.00 8.12
CA HIS A 121 6.96 -18.41 8.85
C HIS A 121 6.63 -17.05 9.47
N PHE A 122 5.49 -16.48 9.13
CA PHE A 122 5.16 -15.12 9.55
C PHE A 122 4.98 -15.00 11.07
N ALA A 123 4.53 -16.05 11.74
CA ALA A 123 4.48 -16.10 13.21
C ALA A 123 5.87 -15.92 13.84
N ASP A 124 6.91 -16.48 13.22
CA ASP A 124 8.29 -16.34 13.68
C ASP A 124 8.79 -14.90 13.48
N PHE A 125 8.43 -14.27 12.35
CA PHE A 125 8.74 -12.86 12.11
C PHE A 125 8.03 -11.93 13.10
N LEU A 126 6.77 -12.21 13.44
CA LEU A 126 6.04 -11.46 14.47
C LEU A 126 6.71 -11.57 15.85
N ARG A 127 7.25 -12.75 16.20
CA ARG A 127 8.00 -12.94 17.45
C ARG A 127 9.34 -12.18 17.44
N ALA A 128 10.05 -12.22 16.31
CA ALA A 128 11.38 -11.64 16.20
C ALA A 128 11.39 -10.11 16.06
N PHE A 129 10.48 -9.58 15.24
CA PHE A 129 10.49 -8.17 14.82
C PHE A 129 9.30 -7.36 15.36
N GLY A 130 8.36 -8.01 16.03
CA GLY A 130 7.14 -7.38 16.52
C GLY A 130 6.13 -7.07 15.40
N PRO A 131 5.21 -6.11 15.62
CA PRO A 131 4.17 -5.76 14.67
C PRO A 131 4.71 -5.39 13.28
N VAL A 132 4.00 -5.83 12.23
CA VAL A 132 4.36 -5.62 10.81
C VAL A 132 4.61 -4.14 10.46
N HIS A 133 3.87 -3.25 11.12
CA HIS A 133 4.01 -1.81 10.94
C HIS A 133 5.42 -1.29 11.22
N SER A 134 6.21 -1.99 12.03
CA SER A 134 7.57 -1.60 12.40
C SER A 134 8.61 -1.92 11.31
N TRP A 135 8.33 -2.87 10.42
CA TRP A 135 9.33 -3.40 9.47
C TRP A 135 8.82 -3.54 8.02
N ARG A 136 7.57 -3.17 7.73
CA ARG A 136 7.05 -3.15 6.34
C ARG A 136 7.70 -2.06 5.48
N ALA A 137 7.76 -2.30 4.18
CA ALA A 137 8.52 -1.48 3.24
C ALA A 137 7.89 -0.12 2.87
N TYR A 138 6.71 0.24 3.37
CA TYR A 138 5.98 1.45 2.94
C TYR A 138 6.74 2.76 3.14
N ALA A 139 7.58 2.86 4.16
CA ALA A 139 8.44 4.03 4.33
C ALA A 139 9.45 4.15 3.17
N PHE A 140 10.08 3.04 2.79
CA PHE A 140 11.02 3.00 1.68
C PHE A 140 10.34 3.23 0.32
N GLU A 141 9.15 2.65 0.10
CA GLU A 141 8.36 2.90 -1.12
C GLU A 141 8.00 4.38 -1.28
N ARG A 142 7.66 5.07 -0.18
CA ARG A 142 7.43 6.52 -0.20
C ARG A 142 8.68 7.29 -0.61
N TYR A 143 9.84 6.93 -0.04
CA TYR A 143 11.11 7.55 -0.44
C TYR A 143 11.45 7.28 -1.90
N ASN A 144 11.21 6.08 -2.41
CA ASN A 144 11.41 5.76 -3.83
C ASN A 144 10.53 6.65 -4.72
N GLY A 145 9.27 6.86 -4.37
CA GLY A 145 8.39 7.80 -5.07
C GLY A 145 8.95 9.22 -5.08
N MET A 146 9.37 9.73 -3.92
CA MET A 146 9.97 11.06 -3.83
C MET A 146 11.26 11.18 -4.67
N MET A 147 12.09 10.14 -4.69
CA MET A 147 13.32 10.14 -5.49
C MET A 147 13.02 10.16 -6.99
N HIS A 148 11.95 9.50 -7.45
CA HIS A 148 11.51 9.57 -8.84
C HIS A 148 11.07 10.97 -9.27
N ASP A 149 10.55 11.79 -8.34
CA ASP A 149 10.14 13.17 -8.62
C ASP A 149 11.34 14.14 -8.73
N ILE A 150 12.51 13.76 -8.22
CA ILE A 150 13.74 14.55 -8.35
C ILE A 150 14.34 14.27 -9.73
N ASN A 151 14.14 15.20 -10.66
CA ASN A 151 14.74 15.15 -11.99
C ASN A 151 16.27 15.34 -11.91
N THR A 152 16.98 14.25 -11.67
CA THR A 152 18.43 14.18 -11.84
C THR A 152 18.69 13.87 -13.32
N ASN A 153 19.11 14.88 -14.09
CA ASN A 153 19.49 14.71 -15.49
C ASN A 153 20.74 13.82 -15.69
N SER A 154 21.24 13.16 -14.64
CA SER A 154 22.46 12.34 -14.59
C SER A 154 23.70 13.00 -15.20
N LYS A 155 23.65 14.31 -15.47
CA LYS A 155 24.78 15.10 -15.94
C LYS A 155 25.56 15.56 -14.71
N ILE A 156 26.58 14.81 -14.35
CA ILE A 156 27.62 15.30 -13.46
C ILE A 156 28.42 16.35 -14.25
N GLY A 157 28.34 17.62 -13.82
CA GLY A 157 29.25 18.67 -14.28
C GLY A 157 28.93 19.29 -15.65
N GLU A 158 27.88 20.11 -15.71
CA GLU A 158 27.86 21.29 -16.59
C GLU A 158 27.82 22.55 -15.70
N TYR A 159 28.76 22.67 -14.76
CA TYR A 159 29.20 24.02 -14.41
C TYR A 159 29.95 24.50 -15.64
N SER A 160 29.31 25.40 -16.39
CA SER A 160 29.90 26.15 -17.48
C SER A 160 31.36 26.43 -17.13
N ARG A 161 32.30 26.09 -18.03
CA ARG A 161 33.58 26.81 -18.04
C ARG A 161 33.20 28.28 -18.04
N LEU A 162 33.40 28.94 -16.91
CA LEU A 162 33.53 30.38 -16.90
C LEU A 162 34.82 30.61 -17.68
N ASP A 163 34.71 30.75 -19.00
CA ASP A 163 35.74 31.45 -19.75
C ASP A 163 35.95 32.77 -18.99
N PRO A 164 37.19 33.11 -18.61
CA PRO A 164 37.44 34.29 -17.81
C PRO A 164 36.86 35.48 -18.56
N PRO A 165 36.01 36.32 -17.92
CA PRO A 165 35.38 37.41 -18.62
C PRO A 165 36.47 38.31 -19.19
N SER A 166 36.42 38.52 -20.50
CA SER A 166 37.21 39.54 -21.16
C SER A 166 37.06 40.85 -20.39
N GLN A 167 38.19 41.47 -20.09
CA GLN A 167 38.36 42.68 -19.28
C GLN A 167 37.68 43.91 -19.91
N GLN A 168 36.35 43.95 -20.03
CA GLN A 168 35.67 45.10 -20.64
C GLN A 168 34.40 45.61 -19.94
N LEU A 169 34.02 45.13 -18.74
CA LEU A 169 32.80 45.61 -18.08
C LEU A 169 32.95 45.99 -16.59
N THR A 170 34.16 46.29 -16.10
CA THR A 170 34.35 46.70 -14.70
C THR A 170 34.44 48.22 -14.45
N GLU A 171 34.51 49.06 -15.48
CA GLU A 171 34.61 50.52 -15.26
C GLU A 171 33.27 51.26 -15.12
N SER A 172 32.16 50.70 -15.62
CA SER A 172 30.86 51.40 -15.62
C SER A 172 30.11 51.33 -14.29
N TRP A 173 30.37 50.32 -13.45
CA TRP A 173 29.70 50.13 -12.17
C TRP A 173 30.31 50.96 -11.03
N PHE A 174 31.60 51.26 -11.08
CA PHE A 174 32.29 52.03 -10.01
C PHE A 174 31.94 53.53 -10.05
N GLN A 175 31.72 54.10 -11.24
CA GLN A 175 31.38 55.53 -11.39
C GLN A 175 29.90 55.85 -11.03
N ARG A 176 29.04 54.84 -10.95
CA ARG A 176 27.60 55.02 -10.70
C ARG A 176 27.25 55.03 -9.20
N SER A 177 28.15 54.61 -8.31
CA SER A 177 27.90 54.50 -6.87
C SER A 177 28.26 55.74 -6.04
N LEU A 178 28.86 56.78 -6.63
CA LEU A 178 29.29 58.00 -5.91
C LEU A 178 28.35 59.21 -6.04
N ARG A 179 27.15 59.05 -6.62
CA ARG A 179 26.13 60.11 -6.65
C ARG A 179 24.79 59.58 -6.14
N GLY A 180 24.50 59.80 -4.86
CA GLY A 180 23.13 59.71 -4.30
C GLY A 180 22.21 60.81 -4.87
N PRO A 181 20.91 60.86 -4.51
CA PRO A 181 20.53 61.06 -3.11
C PRO A 181 19.27 60.30 -2.60
N MET A 182 19.11 60.42 -1.28
CA MET A 182 18.05 59.98 -0.38
C MET A 182 16.62 60.38 -0.80
N SER A 183 15.66 59.49 -0.60
CA SER A 183 14.35 59.75 0.05
C SER A 183 13.41 58.54 -0.09
N GLY A 184 12.61 58.26 0.95
CA GLY A 184 11.36 57.50 0.82
C GLY A 184 11.28 56.15 1.54
N ILE A 185 11.00 56.18 2.84
CA ILE A 185 10.50 55.05 3.64
C ILE A 185 9.04 54.73 3.22
N SER A 186 8.66 53.46 3.01
CA SER A 186 7.40 52.88 3.57
C SER A 186 7.22 51.37 3.32
N ALA A 187 7.12 50.64 4.45
CA ALA A 187 6.21 49.53 4.80
C ALA A 187 5.88 48.35 3.84
N CYS A 188 6.27 47.15 4.30
CA CYS A 188 5.40 46.04 4.74
C CYS A 188 4.25 45.55 3.83
N LYS A 189 4.30 44.27 3.41
CA LYS A 189 3.20 43.31 3.69
C LYS A 189 3.62 41.85 3.51
N VAL A 190 3.38 41.12 4.60
CA VAL A 190 3.24 39.67 4.72
C VAL A 190 2.01 39.20 3.94
N ILE A 191 2.16 38.14 3.13
CA ILE A 191 1.31 36.94 3.07
C ILE A 191 2.25 35.76 2.77
#